data_AF-A0A8M1M3D4-F1
#
_entry.id   AF-A0A8M1M3D4-F1
#
_cell.length_a   1.000
_cell.length_b   1.000
_cell.length_c   1.000
_cell.angle_alpha   90.00
_cell.angle_beta   90.00
_cell.angle_gamma   90.00
#
_symmetry.space_group_name_H-M   'P 1'
#
loop_
_entity.id
_entity.type
_entity.pdbx_description
1 polymer ?
#
loop_
_entity_poly.entity_id
_entity_poly.type
_entity_poly.pdbx_seq_one_letter_code
_entity_poly.pdbx_strand_id
1 'polypeptide(L)'
;MLSVVENGLDPRAAIPVIKKKLVGSVKALQKQYVSSDMVVTSEDGDANSMCSALEAVFIHGLHAKHIRAEAGGKRKKSAHQKPLPQPVFWPFLKAVTHKHIISELEHLIFVSTDVGRCRAWLRLALNDGLMECYLKLLLQEPAHLCEYYQPT
;
A
#
# COMPACT_ATOMS: atom_id res chain seq x y z
N MET A 1 0.73 15.06 32.91
CA MET A 1 -0.25 14.86 31.83
C MET A 1 0.02 15.90 30.75
N LEU A 2 0.65 15.53 29.65
CA LEU A 2 0.79 16.40 28.49
C LEU A 2 0.10 15.70 27.33
N SER A 3 -1.03 16.28 26.92
CA SER A 3 -1.89 15.85 25.84
C SER A 3 -1.10 15.84 24.53
N VAL A 4 -0.85 14.64 24.01
CA VAL A 4 -0.54 14.45 22.59
C VAL A 4 -1.79 14.91 21.85
N VAL A 5 -1.68 16.02 21.15
CA VAL A 5 -2.71 16.50 20.24
C VAL A 5 -2.80 15.48 19.12
N GLU A 6 -3.74 14.54 19.24
CA GLU A 6 -4.24 13.75 18.12
C GLU A 6 -4.90 14.74 17.16
N ASN A 7 -4.12 15.26 16.21
CA ASN A 7 -4.67 15.75 14.95
C ASN A 7 -5.16 14.53 14.14
N GLY A 8 -6.15 13.82 14.68
CA GLY A 8 -6.78 12.69 14.04
C GLY A 8 -7.96 13.20 13.23
N LEU A 9 -7.80 13.31 11.91
CA LEU A 9 -8.96 13.18 11.04
C LEU A 9 -9.65 11.87 11.43
N ASP A 10 -10.98 11.89 11.62
CA ASP A 10 -11.78 10.68 11.81
C ASP A 10 -11.32 9.62 10.79
N PRO A 11 -10.85 8.44 11.21
CA PRO A 11 -10.41 7.38 10.30
C PRO A 11 -11.49 7.03 9.26
N ARG A 12 -12.77 7.21 9.60
CA ARG A 12 -13.89 7.00 8.67
C ARG A 12 -13.99 8.08 7.60
N ALA A 13 -13.55 9.31 7.87
CA ALA A 13 -13.51 10.40 6.89
C ALA A 13 -12.50 10.15 5.76
N ALA A 14 -11.49 9.30 5.98
CA ALA A 14 -10.56 8.90 4.94
C ALA A 14 -11.19 7.95 3.91
N ILE A 15 -12.18 7.13 4.30
CA ILE A 15 -12.78 6.10 3.43
C ILE A 15 -13.41 6.72 2.16
N PRO A 16 -14.27 7.76 2.24
CA PRO A 16 -14.81 8.41 1.05
C PRO A 16 -13.72 9.00 0.15
N VAL A 17 -12.64 9.52 0.72
CA VAL A 17 -11.52 10.13 -0.02
C VAL A 17 -10.74 9.05 -0.78
N ILE A 18 -10.37 7.96 -0.11
CA ILE A 18 -9.68 6.82 -0.73
C ILE A 18 -10.54 6.24 -1.85
N LYS A 19 -11.83 5.98 -1.57
CA LYS A 19 -12.79 5.46 -2.55
C LYS A 19 -12.92 6.39 -3.76
N LYS A 20 -13.08 7.70 -3.53
CA LYS A 20 -13.17 8.69 -4.62
C LYS A 20 -11.92 8.69 -5.48
N LYS A 21 -10.73 8.65 -4.87
CA LYS A 21 -9.46 8.63 -5.60
C LYS A 21 -9.30 7.35 -6.42
N LEU A 22 -9.57 6.19 -5.83
CA LEU A 22 -9.50 4.89 -6.51
C LEU A 22 -10.45 4.82 -7.71
N VAL A 23 -11.73 5.19 -7.51
CA VAL A 23 -12.73 5.21 -8.58
C VAL A 23 -12.35 6.20 -9.67
N GLY A 24 -11.85 7.39 -9.29
CA GLY A 24 -11.42 8.42 -10.23
C GLY A 24 -10.29 7.93 -11.14
N SER A 25 -9.22 7.39 -10.56
CA SER A 25 -8.06 6.89 -11.32
C SER A 25 -8.41 5.70 -12.21
N VAL A 26 -9.23 4.77 -11.73
CA VAL A 26 -9.68 3.62 -12.55
C VAL A 26 -10.47 4.10 -13.77
N LYS A 27 -11.41 5.03 -13.57
CA LYS A 27 -12.20 5.60 -14.68
C LYS A 27 -11.34 6.35 -15.69
N ALA A 28 -10.34 7.09 -15.23
CA ALA A 28 -9.43 7.83 -16.11
C ALA A 28 -8.60 6.87 -16.98
N LEU A 29 -8.01 5.84 -16.36
CA LEU A 29 -7.29 4.78 -17.08
C LEU A 29 -8.19 4.04 -18.08
N GLN A 30 -9.39 3.64 -17.67
CA GLN A 30 -10.34 2.99 -18.56
C GLN A 30 -10.70 3.89 -19.75
N LYS A 31 -10.98 5.18 -19.51
CA LYS A 31 -11.30 6.13 -20.59
C LYS A 31 -10.16 6.26 -21.60
N GLN A 32 -8.92 6.24 -21.13
CA GLN A 32 -7.74 6.41 -21.99
C GLN A 32 -7.35 5.13 -22.73
N TYR A 33 -7.44 3.97 -22.08
CA TYR A 33 -6.84 2.74 -22.57
C TYR A 33 -7.84 1.69 -23.07
N VAL A 34 -9.13 1.75 -22.74
CA VAL A 34 -10.08 0.67 -23.11
C VAL A 34 -10.23 0.44 -24.61
N SER A 35 -10.03 1.48 -25.43
CA SER A 35 -10.10 1.42 -26.89
C SER A 35 -8.73 1.55 -27.55
N SER A 36 -7.65 1.38 -26.78
CA SER A 36 -6.28 1.55 -27.24
C SER A 36 -5.48 0.28 -27.00
N ASP A 37 -4.60 -0.07 -27.94
CA ASP A 37 -3.62 -1.15 -27.75
C ASP A 37 -2.36 -0.66 -26.99
N MET A 38 -2.36 0.59 -26.53
CA MET A 38 -1.26 1.12 -25.73
C MET A 38 -1.21 0.47 -24.35
N VAL A 39 0.00 0.13 -23.91
CA VAL A 39 0.24 -0.33 -22.54
C VAL A 39 0.24 0.84 -21.55
N VAL A 40 -0.29 0.61 -20.36
CA VAL A 40 -0.19 1.57 -19.25
C VAL A 40 1.24 1.51 -18.70
N THR A 41 1.94 2.64 -18.70
CA THR A 41 3.32 2.72 -18.21
C THR A 41 3.39 3.40 -16.85
N SER A 42 4.55 3.33 -16.18
CA SER A 42 4.79 4.00 -14.91
C SER A 42 4.85 5.54 -15.01
N GLU A 43 4.86 6.10 -16.22
CA GLU A 43 4.82 7.54 -16.44
C GLU A 43 3.40 8.11 -16.35
N ASP A 44 2.38 7.25 -16.42
CA ASP A 44 0.98 7.64 -16.35
C ASP A 44 0.59 8.10 -14.93
N GLY A 45 0.10 9.33 -14.81
CA GLY A 45 -0.27 9.94 -13.54
C GLY A 45 -1.48 9.28 -12.88
N ASP A 46 -2.43 8.76 -13.66
CA ASP A 46 -3.61 8.07 -13.17
C ASP A 46 -3.26 6.65 -12.70
N ALA A 47 -2.33 5.97 -13.38
CA ALA A 47 -1.77 4.69 -12.92
C ALA A 47 -1.09 4.83 -11.55
N ASN A 48 -0.28 5.87 -11.38
CA ASN A 48 0.36 6.16 -10.10
C ASN A 48 -0.66 6.61 -9.04
N SER A 49 -1.71 7.33 -9.43
CA SER A 49 -2.80 7.71 -8.53
C SER A 49 -3.60 6.49 -8.05
N MET A 50 -3.84 5.51 -8.92
CA MET A 50 -4.46 4.23 -8.58
C MET A 50 -3.59 3.43 -7.61
N CYS A 51 -2.28 3.32 -7.89
CA CYS A 51 -1.33 2.66 -6.98
C CYS A 51 -1.33 3.33 -5.59
N SER A 52 -1.32 4.66 -5.54
CA SER A 52 -1.34 5.41 -4.28
C SER A 52 -2.65 5.22 -3.51
N ALA A 53 -3.78 5.14 -4.21
CA ALA A 53 -5.09 4.92 -3.59
C ALA A 53 -5.19 3.50 -3.02
N LEU A 54 -4.70 2.48 -3.75
CA LEU A 54 -4.63 1.11 -3.27
C LEU A 54 -3.67 0.96 -2.08
N GLU A 55 -2.51 1.61 -2.10
CA GLU A 55 -1.61 1.67 -0.95
C GLU A 55 -2.33 2.27 0.27
N ALA A 56 -3.11 3.34 0.07
CA ALA A 56 -3.91 3.93 1.14
C ALA A 56 -4.99 2.98 1.70
N VAL A 57 -5.55 2.07 0.89
CA VAL A 57 -6.48 1.03 1.39
C VAL A 57 -5.78 0.12 2.40
N PHE A 58 -4.54 -0.31 2.13
CA PHE A 58 -3.77 -1.18 3.05
C PHE A 58 -3.22 -0.44 4.27
N ILE A 59 -3.08 0.88 4.20
CA ILE A 59 -2.61 1.69 5.34
C ILE A 59 -3.79 2.10 6.24
N HIS A 60 -4.97 2.27 5.67
CA HIS A 60 -6.17 2.67 6.40
C HIS A 60 -6.51 1.64 7.49
N GLY A 61 -6.71 2.13 8.73
CA GLY A 61 -7.03 1.28 9.87
C GLY A 61 -5.87 0.41 10.38
N LEU A 62 -4.67 0.48 9.79
CA LEU A 62 -3.53 -0.32 10.23
C LEU A 62 -3.20 -0.01 11.71
N HIS A 63 -3.07 -1.05 12.54
CA HIS A 63 -2.73 -0.87 13.95
C HIS A 63 -1.40 -0.12 14.10
N ALA A 64 -1.32 0.80 15.07
CA ALA A 64 -0.11 1.58 15.35
C ALA A 64 1.15 0.70 15.61
N LYS A 65 1.00 -0.50 16.18
CA LYS A 65 2.10 -1.47 16.37
C LYS A 65 2.76 -1.91 15.05
N HIS A 66 2.05 -1.78 13.94
CA HIS A 66 2.51 -2.08 12.58
C HIS A 66 2.99 -0.83 11.83
N ILE A 67 3.05 0.34 12.49
CA ILE A 67 3.63 1.55 11.91
C ILE A 67 4.94 1.83 12.66
N ARG A 68 6.08 1.65 11.97
CA ARG A 68 7.41 1.83 12.55
C ARG A 68 7.99 3.19 12.15
N ALA A 69 8.82 3.79 12.98
CA ALA A 69 9.71 4.86 12.54
C ALA A 69 10.90 4.24 11.78
N GLU A 70 11.30 4.80 10.64
CA GLU A 70 12.50 4.30 9.95
C GLU A 70 13.72 4.26 10.88
N ALA A 71 14.25 3.07 11.13
CA ALA A 71 15.65 2.92 11.53
C ALA A 71 16.47 3.12 10.26
N GLY A 72 16.92 4.36 10.03
CA GLY A 72 17.58 4.75 8.79
C GLY A 72 18.64 3.73 8.37
N GLY A 73 18.56 3.25 7.13
CA GLY A 73 19.69 2.59 6.49
C GLY A 73 20.92 3.50 6.56
N LYS A 74 22.12 2.93 6.37
CA LYS A 74 23.46 3.56 6.48
C LYS A 74 23.73 4.79 5.58
N ARG A 75 22.73 5.58 5.19
CA ARG A 75 22.88 6.88 4.54
C ARG A 75 22.68 7.97 5.59
N LYS A 76 23.74 8.75 5.84
CA LYS A 76 23.76 9.99 6.63
C LYS A 76 22.49 10.81 6.37
N LYS A 77 21.48 10.72 7.24
CA LYS A 77 20.39 11.69 7.29
C LYS A 77 20.87 12.89 8.09
N SER A 78 20.55 14.09 7.59
CA SER A 78 20.78 15.34 8.30
C SER A 78 20.10 15.27 9.67
N ALA A 79 20.76 15.77 10.72
CA ALA A 79 20.35 15.61 12.12
C ALA A 79 18.97 16.23 12.50
N HIS A 80 18.21 16.75 11.52
CA HIS A 80 16.99 17.53 11.71
C HIS A 80 15.72 16.90 11.11
N GLN A 81 15.79 15.78 10.38
CA GLN A 81 14.58 15.12 9.87
C GLN A 81 14.11 14.00 10.78
N LYS A 82 12.93 14.17 11.40
CA LYS A 82 12.23 13.07 12.09
C LYS A 82 11.99 11.93 11.10
N PRO A 83 12.24 10.66 11.48
CA PRO A 83 11.95 9.52 10.63
C PRO A 83 10.48 9.51 10.23
N LEU A 84 10.21 9.25 8.96
CA LEU A 84 8.84 9.09 8.47
C LEU A 84 8.25 7.77 8.99
N PRO A 85 6.94 7.74 9.30
CA PRO A 85 6.24 6.50 9.60
C PRO A 85 6.28 5.54 8.41
N GLN A 86 6.56 4.27 8.69
CA GLN A 86 6.64 3.18 7.73
C GLN A 86 5.56 2.15 8.09
N PRO A 87 4.49 2.04 7.30
CA PRO A 87 3.49 1.01 7.48
C PRO A 87 4.09 -0.36 7.10
N VAL A 88 4.08 -1.30 8.04
CA VAL A 88 4.69 -2.63 7.91
C VAL A 88 3.59 -3.66 7.75
N PHE A 89 3.07 -3.76 6.52
CA PHE A 89 2.06 -4.76 6.15
C PHE A 89 2.57 -5.77 5.11
N TRP A 90 3.87 -5.77 4.79
CA TRP A 90 4.46 -6.80 3.92
C TRP A 90 4.26 -8.22 4.47
N PRO A 91 4.48 -8.50 5.77
CA PRO A 91 4.20 -9.83 6.33
C PRO A 91 2.74 -10.27 6.17
N PHE A 92 1.79 -9.34 6.22
CA PHE A 92 0.37 -9.61 5.96
C PHE A 92 0.13 -10.01 4.51
N LEU A 93 0.71 -9.29 3.53
CA LEU A 93 0.59 -9.66 2.11
C LEU A 93 1.21 -11.03 1.82
N LYS A 94 2.28 -11.41 2.53
CA LYS A 94 2.91 -12.73 2.38
C LYS A 94 1.97 -13.89 2.72
N ALA A 95 0.96 -13.69 3.56
CA ALA A 95 0.01 -14.75 3.91
C ALA A 95 -0.80 -15.25 2.70
N VAL A 96 -1.04 -14.39 1.70
CA VAL A 96 -1.81 -14.72 0.49
C VAL A 96 -0.97 -14.77 -0.78
N THR A 97 0.34 -14.52 -0.68
CA THR A 97 1.23 -14.43 -1.84
C THR A 97 1.99 -15.74 -2.02
N HIS A 98 2.11 -16.22 -3.26
CA HIS A 98 2.88 -17.42 -3.56
C HIS A 98 4.36 -17.25 -3.21
N LYS A 99 4.99 -18.32 -2.70
CA LYS A 99 6.38 -18.31 -2.24
C LYS A 99 7.39 -17.81 -3.29
N HIS A 100 7.18 -18.13 -4.56
CA HIS A 100 8.10 -17.69 -5.62
C HIS A 100 8.03 -16.16 -5.80
N ILE A 101 6.82 -15.58 -5.85
CA ILE A 101 6.61 -14.12 -5.93
C ILE A 101 7.22 -13.42 -4.72
N ILE A 102 7.03 -13.98 -3.51
CA ILE A 102 7.68 -13.45 -2.30
C ILE A 102 9.20 -13.41 -2.47
N SER A 103 9.78 -14.52 -2.93
CA SER A 103 11.22 -14.63 -3.18
C SER A 103 11.67 -13.58 -4.20
N GLU A 104 11.00 -13.45 -5.35
CA GLU A 104 11.36 -12.47 -6.37
C GLU A 104 11.34 -11.04 -5.83
N LEU A 105 10.29 -10.66 -5.11
CA LEU A 105 10.15 -9.32 -4.53
C LEU A 105 11.18 -9.05 -3.42
N GLU A 106 11.53 -10.05 -2.61
CA GLU A 106 12.54 -9.92 -1.57
C GLU A 106 13.98 -9.87 -2.12
N HIS A 107 14.22 -10.38 -3.33
CA HIS A 107 15.52 -10.36 -4.03
C HIS A 107 15.71 -9.14 -4.95
N LEU A 108 14.74 -8.23 -5.05
CA LEU A 108 14.89 -6.98 -5.82
C LEU A 108 16.05 -6.13 -5.26
N ILE A 109 17.11 -5.97 -6.06
CA ILE A 109 18.36 -5.31 -5.68
C ILE A 109 18.14 -3.88 -5.15
N PHE A 110 17.19 -3.16 -5.74
CA PHE A 110 16.91 -1.75 -5.42
C PHE A 110 15.72 -1.55 -4.48
N VAL A 111 15.08 -2.62 -4.01
CA VAL A 111 13.91 -2.56 -3.13
C VAL A 111 14.22 -3.27 -1.81
N SER A 112 14.79 -2.51 -0.87
CA SER A 112 15.29 -3.05 0.40
C SER A 112 14.36 -2.83 1.60
N THR A 113 13.22 -2.15 1.42
CA THR A 113 12.28 -1.82 2.51
C THR A 113 10.96 -2.55 2.32
N ASP A 114 10.28 -2.85 3.43
CA ASP A 114 8.95 -3.48 3.38
C ASP A 114 7.92 -2.61 2.65
N VAL A 115 7.95 -1.30 2.84
CA VAL A 115 7.10 -0.37 2.07
C VAL A 115 7.41 -0.45 0.58
N GLY A 116 8.69 -0.53 0.21
CA GLY A 116 9.09 -0.74 -1.17
C GLY A 116 8.57 -2.06 -1.73
N ARG A 117 8.64 -3.16 -0.96
CA ARG A 117 8.12 -4.48 -1.33
C ARG A 117 6.60 -4.48 -1.49
N CYS A 118 5.86 -3.84 -0.59
CA CYS A 118 4.42 -3.66 -0.73
C CYS A 118 4.06 -2.93 -2.04
N ARG A 119 4.80 -1.86 -2.37
CA ARG A 119 4.58 -1.10 -3.62
C ARG A 119 4.93 -1.90 -4.88
N ALA A 120 5.96 -2.73 -4.81
CA ALA A 120 6.34 -3.64 -5.90
C ALA A 120 5.29 -4.73 -6.08
N TRP A 121 4.84 -5.35 -4.99
CA TRP A 121 3.75 -6.33 -4.98
C TRP A 121 2.46 -5.78 -5.58
N LEU A 122 2.08 -4.55 -5.21
CA LEU A 122 0.86 -3.90 -5.71
C LEU A 122 0.91 -3.72 -7.23
N ARG A 123 2.06 -3.25 -7.75
CA ARG A 123 2.27 -3.12 -9.20
C ARG A 123 2.25 -4.47 -9.91
N LEU A 124 2.88 -5.48 -9.33
CA LEU A 124 2.89 -6.84 -9.89
C LEU A 124 1.46 -7.42 -9.94
N ALA A 125 0.72 -7.34 -8.85
CA ALA A 125 -0.67 -7.81 -8.78
C ALA A 125 -1.61 -7.07 -9.75
N LEU A 126 -1.34 -5.79 -10.07
CA LEU A 126 -2.06 -5.07 -11.12
C LEU A 126 -1.68 -5.55 -12.52
N ASN A 127 -0.38 -5.72 -12.80
CA ASN A 127 0.11 -6.19 -14.08
C ASN A 127 -0.43 -7.58 -14.43
N ASP A 128 -0.53 -8.46 -13.44
CA ASP A 128 -1.03 -9.83 -13.61
C ASP A 128 -2.57 -9.92 -13.55
N GLY A 129 -3.27 -8.81 -13.27
CA GLY A 129 -4.73 -8.81 -13.10
C GLY A 129 -5.22 -9.56 -11.85
N LEU A 130 -4.36 -9.73 -10.84
CA LEU A 130 -4.62 -10.54 -9.65
C LEU A 130 -5.09 -9.73 -8.42
N MET A 131 -5.12 -8.39 -8.49
CA MET A 131 -5.44 -7.53 -7.35
C MET A 131 -6.77 -7.90 -6.67
N GLU A 132 -7.84 -8.12 -7.43
CA GLU A 132 -9.14 -8.51 -6.88
C GLU A 132 -9.07 -9.87 -6.17
N CYS A 133 -8.36 -10.83 -6.77
CA CYS A 133 -8.18 -12.17 -6.20
C CYS A 133 -7.46 -12.10 -4.85
N TYR A 134 -6.37 -11.34 -4.77
CA TYR A 134 -5.65 -11.17 -3.51
C TYR A 134 -6.49 -10.47 -2.44
N LEU A 135 -7.26 -9.43 -2.80
CA LEU A 135 -8.16 -8.78 -1.85
C LEU A 135 -9.22 -9.76 -1.31
N LYS A 136 -9.79 -10.61 -2.17
CA LYS A 136 -10.74 -11.66 -1.73
C LYS A 136 -10.08 -12.66 -0.79
N LEU A 137 -8.86 -13.11 -1.08
CA LEU A 137 -8.12 -14.03 -0.20
C LEU A 137 -7.85 -13.39 1.17
N LEU A 138 -7.43 -12.12 1.20
CA LEU A 138 -7.21 -11.41 2.47
C LEU A 138 -8.51 -11.26 3.28
N LEU A 139 -9.64 -11.02 2.61
CA LEU A 139 -10.95 -10.94 3.25
C LEU A 139 -11.46 -12.27 3.81
N GLN A 140 -10.93 -13.40 3.33
CA GLN A 140 -11.24 -14.74 3.84
C GLN A 140 -10.44 -15.11 5.09
N GLU A 141 -9.52 -14.26 5.54
CA GLU A 141 -8.62 -14.49 6.67
C GLU A 141 -8.92 -13.53 7.84
N PRO A 142 -10.07 -13.67 8.54
CA PRO A 142 -10.52 -12.71 9.54
C PRO A 142 -9.56 -12.59 10.74
N ALA A 143 -8.88 -13.67 11.12
CA ALA A 143 -7.89 -13.64 12.19
C ALA A 143 -6.70 -12.72 11.83
N HIS A 144 -6.20 -12.82 10.60
CA HIS A 144 -5.14 -11.96 10.08
C HIS A 144 -5.61 -10.51 9.97
N LEU A 145 -6.85 -10.27 9.50
CA LEU A 145 -7.40 -8.92 9.45
C LEU A 145 -7.48 -8.26 10.84
N CYS A 146 -7.99 -8.98 11.84
CA CYS A 146 -8.05 -8.50 13.22
C CYS A 146 -6.67 -8.28 13.85
N GLU A 147 -5.63 -9.03 13.43
CA GLU A 147 -4.27 -8.81 13.91
C GLU A 147 -3.71 -7.48 13.40
N TYR A 148 -3.97 -7.15 12.12
CA TYR A 148 -3.36 -6.04 11.41
C TYR A 148 -4.17 -4.74 11.43
N TYR A 149 -5.49 -4.81 11.47
CA TYR A 149 -6.38 -3.66 11.29
C TYR A 149 -7.33 -3.43 12.47
N GLN A 150 -7.53 -2.16 12.78
CA GLN A 150 -8.55 -1.70 13.72
C GLN A 150 -9.95 -1.93 13.13
N PRO A 151 -10.92 -2.38 13.95
CA PRO A 151 -12.33 -2.36 13.58
C PRO A 151 -12.72 -0.92 13.23
N THR A 152 -13.34 -0.71 12.07
CA THR A 152 -13.76 0.63 11.63
C THR A 152 -15.24 0.85 11.83
#